data_AF-A0A1J5C2Y0-F1
#
_entry.id   AF-A0A1J5C2Y0-F1
#
_cell.length_a   1.000
_cell.length_b   1.000
_cell.length_c   1.000
_cell.angle_alpha   90.00
_cell.angle_beta   90.00
_cell.angle_gamma   90.00
#
_symmetry.space_group_name_H-M   'P 1'
#
loop_
_entity.id
_entity.type
_entity.pdbx_description
1 polymer ?
#
loop_
_entity_poly.entity_id
_entity_poly.type
_entity_poly.pdbx_seq_one_letter_code
_entity_poly.pdbx_strand_id
1 'polypeptide(L)'
;MRFYKTNRLTDLINKGRAALFIVASCALFPVQPGAQTNLPAPTSALPLLGDGSGITSSAERRLGDRIARELYRDPDFIDDPVLGDYVQGIWQPLLAAARHRGELTPELDERFAWRILLGKDRSVNAFALPGGYLGVHLGLMAVVSSRDELASVLGHELSHVTQRHIARLIAKDEQQSPWMIGAMILGVLAASKNPETGNALIVGSQAVSAQNQLNFSRDMEREADRIGFGVMTQAGFEAQGFVTMFDKLQQASRLNDSGAYPYLRSHPLTTERIADMQSRLPLGAPHPNQIIPTLAHAMLTARARVLSNPGADALRSWQAQANDPALARQPASIQAGVFYGAALAAIRLREVAQARSAFKPLQALVTADAEAARQARWLGIEIALTARDLPRQQVLALGEQVGMNQTDISTLRRPELLLQAQIALQSGQAEALNLMAQRLQSWVSAQPLDALAWQWLGSIYAAQNQPQPALRAEAEGRVAYLDYAGALDRLKAAQDQLRASGAGSTSAEHIDASIIDTRRRQLDAQQKALLKEQALER
;
A
#
# COMPACT_ATOMS: atom_id res chain seq x y z
N MET A 1 -44.20 -50.39 31.60
CA MET A 1 -44.40 -51.86 31.55
C MET A 1 -45.03 -52.20 30.19
N ARG A 2 -44.32 -53.02 29.38
CA ARG A 2 -44.75 -53.71 28.13
C ARG A 2 -45.22 -52.86 26.93
N PHE A 3 -44.56 -52.81 25.78
CA PHE A 3 -44.04 -53.81 24.80
C PHE A 3 -44.91 -53.83 23.52
N TYR A 4 -44.24 -53.50 22.41
CA TYR A 4 -44.38 -53.90 21.00
C TYR A 4 -45.43 -54.94 20.58
N LYS A 5 -45.93 -54.76 19.33
CA LYS A 5 -46.14 -55.81 18.29
C LYS A 5 -46.28 -55.08 16.93
N THR A 6 -45.39 -55.14 15.93
CA THR A 6 -44.85 -56.20 15.03
C THR A 6 -45.84 -56.94 14.13
N ASN A 7 -45.39 -57.07 12.86
CA ASN A 7 -45.67 -58.10 11.83
C ASN A 7 -46.89 -57.88 10.91
N ARG A 8 -46.94 -58.28 9.63
CA ARG A 8 -46.05 -58.94 8.62
C ARG A 8 -46.79 -58.80 7.25
N LEU A 9 -46.14 -58.64 6.08
CA LEU A 9 -45.81 -59.71 5.07
C LEU A 9 -46.98 -60.69 4.84
N THR A 10 -47.55 -61.00 3.66
CA THR A 10 -47.15 -61.09 2.23
C THR A 10 -48.42 -61.40 1.38
N ASP A 11 -48.38 -61.19 0.05
CA ASP A 11 -48.81 -62.14 -1.02
C ASP A 11 -49.11 -61.37 -2.34
N LEU A 12 -48.53 -61.63 -3.53
CA LEU A 12 -48.36 -62.81 -4.43
C LEU A 12 -49.46 -62.93 -5.53
N ILE A 13 -48.98 -62.93 -6.79
CA ILE A 13 -49.43 -63.71 -7.99
C ILE A 13 -50.23 -63.04 -9.14
N ASN A 14 -49.49 -62.85 -10.25
CA ASN A 14 -49.67 -63.19 -11.68
C ASN A 14 -50.89 -62.79 -12.54
N LYS A 15 -50.56 -62.35 -13.77
CA LYS A 15 -50.93 -62.83 -15.13
C LYS A 15 -50.18 -61.93 -16.14
N GLY A 16 -49.55 -62.30 -17.26
CA GLY A 16 -49.46 -63.51 -18.08
C GLY A 16 -49.61 -63.15 -19.57
N ARG A 17 -48.64 -63.56 -20.42
CA ARG A 17 -48.73 -63.96 -21.87
C ARG A 17 -47.91 -63.18 -22.92
N ALA A 18 -46.93 -63.92 -23.48
CA ALA A 18 -46.57 -64.17 -24.92
C ALA A 18 -46.16 -62.99 -25.84
N ALA A 19 -45.29 -63.12 -26.85
CA ALA A 19 -44.19 -64.00 -27.28
C ALA A 19 -43.75 -63.50 -28.67
N LEU A 20 -42.45 -63.34 -28.99
CA LEU A 20 -41.88 -63.70 -30.31
C LEU A 20 -40.34 -63.63 -30.32
N PHE A 21 -39.76 -64.64 -30.98
CA PHE A 21 -38.33 -64.92 -31.17
C PHE A 21 -37.66 -64.00 -32.21
N ILE A 22 -36.33 -63.80 -32.10
CA ILE A 22 -35.30 -64.24 -33.07
C ILE A 22 -33.89 -63.98 -32.49
N VAL A 23 -33.04 -65.00 -32.60
CA VAL A 23 -31.60 -65.02 -32.29
C VAL A 23 -30.83 -64.84 -33.60
N ALA A 24 -29.78 -64.00 -33.64
CA ALA A 24 -28.53 -64.28 -34.38
C ALA A 24 -27.43 -63.20 -34.13
N SER A 25 -26.36 -63.66 -33.50
CA SER A 25 -24.91 -63.45 -33.78
C SER A 25 -24.27 -62.07 -34.01
N CYS A 26 -23.37 -61.74 -33.07
CA CYS A 26 -21.96 -61.33 -33.21
C CYS A 26 -21.52 -60.37 -34.34
N ALA A 27 -21.03 -59.19 -33.94
CA ALA A 27 -19.76 -58.63 -34.44
C ALA A 27 -19.19 -57.60 -33.43
N LEU A 28 -17.92 -57.80 -33.04
CA LEU A 28 -17.10 -56.88 -32.25
C LEU A 28 -16.62 -55.72 -33.14
N PHE A 29 -16.79 -54.47 -32.70
CA PHE A 29 -15.99 -53.33 -33.14
C PHE A 29 -15.78 -52.34 -31.97
N PRO A 30 -14.61 -51.68 -31.88
CA PRO A 30 -14.22 -50.86 -30.73
C PRO A 30 -14.90 -49.48 -30.76
N VAL A 31 -15.42 -49.06 -29.61
CA VAL A 31 -16.02 -47.74 -29.40
C VAL A 31 -14.92 -46.71 -29.10
N GLN A 32 -14.85 -45.66 -29.92
CA GLN A 32 -14.11 -44.43 -29.61
C GLN A 32 -14.79 -43.68 -28.44
N PRO A 33 -14.05 -43.03 -27.53
CA PRO A 33 -14.68 -42.16 -26.55
C PRO A 33 -15.06 -40.84 -27.20
N GLY A 34 -16.36 -40.67 -27.45
CA GLY A 34 -16.99 -39.39 -27.72
C GLY A 34 -17.05 -38.50 -26.48
N ALA A 35 -17.08 -37.19 -26.74
CA ALA A 35 -17.06 -36.09 -25.77
C ALA A 35 -18.00 -36.27 -24.56
N GLN A 36 -17.45 -36.09 -23.37
CA GLN A 36 -18.23 -35.90 -22.14
C GLN A 36 -18.63 -34.42 -22.02
N THR A 37 -19.94 -34.20 -22.06
CA THR A 37 -20.60 -32.97 -21.65
C THR A 37 -20.54 -32.85 -20.12
N ASN A 38 -19.78 -31.87 -19.61
CA ASN A 38 -19.81 -31.52 -18.19
C ASN A 38 -21.15 -30.86 -17.85
N LEU A 39 -21.99 -31.55 -17.07
CA LEU A 39 -23.11 -30.95 -16.37
C LEU A 39 -22.58 -30.22 -15.11
N PRO A 40 -23.03 -28.99 -14.81
CA PRO A 40 -22.60 -28.28 -13.61
C PRO A 40 -23.19 -28.95 -12.36
N ALA A 41 -22.32 -29.24 -11.39
CA ALA A 41 -22.73 -29.69 -10.06
C ALA A 41 -23.43 -28.53 -9.31
N PRO A 42 -24.56 -28.78 -8.63
CA PRO A 42 -25.22 -27.76 -7.82
C PRO A 42 -24.37 -27.49 -6.56
N THR A 43 -23.84 -26.27 -6.47
CA THR A 43 -23.19 -25.75 -5.25
C THR A 43 -24.25 -25.41 -4.22
N SER A 44 -24.66 -26.39 -3.42
CA SER A 44 -25.37 -26.13 -2.17
C SER A 44 -24.34 -25.80 -1.09
N ALA A 45 -23.82 -24.57 -1.11
CA ALA A 45 -23.14 -24.01 0.05
C ALA A 45 -24.20 -23.77 1.14
N LEU A 46 -24.05 -24.44 2.29
CA LEU A 46 -24.87 -24.15 3.45
C LEU A 46 -24.57 -22.71 3.90
N PRO A 47 -25.60 -21.88 4.17
CA PRO A 47 -25.39 -20.54 4.70
C PRO A 47 -24.64 -20.61 6.03
N LEU A 48 -23.54 -19.88 6.17
CA LEU A 48 -22.93 -19.65 7.48
C LEU A 48 -23.93 -18.84 8.32
N LEU A 49 -24.21 -19.32 9.54
CA LEU A 49 -24.99 -18.59 10.54
C LEU A 49 -24.24 -17.28 10.87
N GLY A 50 -24.65 -16.17 10.24
CA GLY A 50 -24.06 -14.84 10.45
C GLY A 50 -24.22 -13.85 9.28
N ASP A 51 -24.62 -14.29 8.08
CA ASP A 51 -24.55 -13.49 6.83
C ASP A 51 -25.59 -12.36 6.65
N GLY A 52 -26.30 -11.96 7.71
CA GLY A 52 -27.43 -11.01 7.60
C GLY A 52 -27.23 -9.61 8.18
N SER A 53 -26.25 -9.39 9.05
CA SER A 53 -26.19 -8.15 9.87
C SER A 53 -24.95 -7.27 9.66
N GLY A 54 -24.04 -7.65 8.76
CA GLY A 54 -22.79 -6.92 8.51
C GLY A 54 -22.72 -6.24 7.14
N ILE A 55 -21.89 -5.21 7.03
CA ILE A 55 -21.52 -4.61 5.73
C ILE A 55 -20.86 -5.65 4.82
N THR A 56 -21.25 -5.73 3.55
CA THR A 56 -20.62 -6.65 2.59
C THR A 56 -19.18 -6.23 2.25
N SER A 57 -18.32 -7.15 1.83
CA SER A 57 -16.93 -6.85 1.43
C SER A 57 -16.86 -5.77 0.34
N SER A 58 -17.79 -5.80 -0.62
CA SER A 58 -17.89 -4.80 -1.68
C SER A 58 -18.34 -3.43 -1.17
N ALA A 59 -19.27 -3.38 -0.20
CA ALA A 59 -19.68 -2.12 0.43
C ALA A 59 -18.56 -1.56 1.31
N GLU A 60 -17.83 -2.41 2.02
CA GLU A 60 -16.66 -2.04 2.80
C GLU A 60 -15.55 -1.49 1.91
N ARG A 61 -15.30 -2.14 0.76
CA ARG A 61 -14.38 -1.63 -0.26
C ARG A 61 -14.77 -0.23 -0.75
N ARG A 62 -16.05 0.00 -1.06
CA ARG A 62 -16.54 1.32 -1.49
C ARG A 62 -16.36 2.38 -0.41
N LEU A 63 -16.64 2.05 0.85
CA LEU A 63 -16.37 2.95 1.97
C LEU A 63 -14.88 3.32 2.05
N GLY A 64 -14.01 2.32 1.91
CA GLY A 64 -12.56 2.51 1.83
C GLY A 64 -12.12 3.42 0.69
N ASP A 65 -12.62 3.19 -0.52
CA ASP A 65 -12.29 4.00 -1.71
C ASP A 65 -12.68 5.48 -1.52
N ARG A 66 -13.77 5.76 -0.79
CA ARG A 66 -14.17 7.14 -0.46
C ARG A 66 -13.19 7.82 0.48
N ILE A 67 -12.82 7.14 1.58
CA ILE A 67 -11.85 7.67 2.54
C ILE A 67 -10.49 7.85 1.86
N ALA A 68 -10.04 6.85 1.10
CA ALA A 68 -8.76 6.88 0.40
C ALA A 68 -8.68 8.04 -0.62
N ARG A 69 -9.77 8.35 -1.33
CA ARG A 69 -9.82 9.50 -2.25
C ARG A 69 -9.52 10.83 -1.53
N GLU A 70 -10.11 11.03 -0.36
CA GLU A 70 -9.85 12.24 0.43
C GLU A 70 -8.40 12.26 0.93
N LEU A 71 -7.86 11.11 1.34
CA LEU A 71 -6.45 11.01 1.73
C LEU A 71 -5.47 11.28 0.59
N TYR A 72 -5.75 10.84 -0.65
CA TYR A 72 -4.90 11.18 -1.80
C TYR A 72 -4.89 12.68 -2.14
N ARG A 73 -5.94 13.42 -1.74
CA ARG A 73 -6.04 14.87 -1.92
C ARG A 73 -5.41 15.66 -0.77
N ASP A 74 -5.10 14.98 0.33
CA ASP A 74 -4.52 15.59 1.51
C ASP A 74 -3.09 16.07 1.23
N PRO A 75 -2.72 17.31 1.59
CA PRO A 75 -1.36 17.83 1.43
C PRO A 75 -0.27 17.01 2.13
N ASP A 76 -0.62 16.20 3.13
CA ASP A 76 0.31 15.33 3.83
C ASP A 76 0.59 14.01 3.12
N PHE A 77 -0.27 13.59 2.18
CA PHE A 77 0.02 12.42 1.35
C PHE A 77 1.35 12.61 0.63
N ILE A 78 2.19 11.57 0.67
CA ILE A 78 3.48 11.55 0.00
C ILE A 78 3.68 10.24 -0.74
N ASP A 79 4.02 10.35 -2.02
CA ASP A 79 4.49 9.23 -2.84
C ASP A 79 6.01 9.33 -3.00
N ASP A 80 6.73 8.99 -1.94
CA ASP A 80 8.20 8.94 -1.97
C ASP A 80 8.67 7.56 -2.46
N PRO A 81 9.39 7.47 -3.59
CA PRO A 81 9.77 6.17 -4.17
C PRO A 81 10.64 5.31 -3.27
N VAL A 82 11.52 5.92 -2.48
CA VAL A 82 12.49 5.21 -1.63
C VAL A 82 11.80 4.66 -0.39
N LEU A 83 11.00 5.48 0.30
CA LEU A 83 10.21 5.02 1.46
C LEU A 83 9.13 4.01 1.04
N GLY A 84 8.45 4.26 -0.08
CA GLY A 84 7.44 3.35 -0.62
C GLY A 84 8.02 1.98 -0.94
N ASP A 85 9.17 1.93 -1.62
CA ASP A 85 9.87 0.68 -1.93
C ASP A 85 10.36 -0.06 -0.67
N TYR A 86 10.84 0.64 0.34
CA TYR A 86 11.18 0.03 1.62
C TYR A 86 9.98 -0.58 2.34
N VAL A 87 8.86 0.15 2.41
CA VAL A 87 7.61 -0.31 3.02
C VAL A 87 7.02 -1.49 2.24
N GLN A 88 7.03 -1.44 0.91
CA GLN A 88 6.57 -2.55 0.07
C GLN A 88 7.42 -3.80 0.25
N GLY A 89 8.73 -3.64 0.44
CA GLY A 89 9.62 -4.75 0.79
C GLY A 89 9.33 -5.40 2.14
N ILE A 90 8.49 -4.80 2.99
CA ILE A 90 7.97 -5.40 4.23
C ILE A 90 6.54 -5.92 4.02
N TRP A 91 5.71 -5.11 3.36
CA TRP A 91 4.30 -5.38 3.14
C TRP A 91 4.02 -6.61 2.28
N GLN A 92 4.77 -6.79 1.18
CA GLN A 92 4.52 -7.91 0.26
C GLN A 92 4.77 -9.28 0.91
N PRO A 93 5.87 -9.50 1.67
CA PRO A 93 6.02 -10.72 2.47
C PRO A 93 4.89 -10.95 3.49
N LEU A 94 4.42 -9.89 4.16
CA LEU A 94 3.31 -9.99 5.12
C LEU A 94 2.00 -10.42 4.44
N LEU A 95 1.65 -9.82 3.30
CA LEU A 95 0.48 -10.22 2.52
C LEU A 95 0.59 -11.67 2.03
N ALA A 96 1.75 -12.08 1.53
CA ALA A 96 2.00 -13.45 1.09
C ALA A 96 1.84 -14.45 2.26
N ALA A 97 2.35 -14.10 3.44
CA ALA A 97 2.20 -14.91 4.65
C ALA A 97 0.75 -14.98 5.12
N ALA A 98 0.00 -13.87 5.12
CA ALA A 98 -1.42 -13.85 5.46
C ALA A 98 -2.25 -14.72 4.50
N ARG A 99 -1.94 -14.69 3.20
CA ARG A 99 -2.55 -15.58 2.20
C ARG A 99 -2.24 -17.05 2.48
N HIS A 100 -0.97 -17.38 2.74
CA HIS A 100 -0.56 -18.74 3.05
C HIS A 100 -1.21 -19.29 4.34
N ARG A 101 -1.40 -18.41 5.34
CA ARG A 101 -2.04 -18.75 6.62
C ARG A 101 -3.57 -18.83 6.53
N GLY A 102 -4.17 -18.39 5.43
CA GLY A 102 -5.63 -18.36 5.25
C GLY A 102 -6.33 -17.16 5.89
N GLU A 103 -5.57 -16.18 6.42
CA GLU A 103 -6.13 -14.94 6.95
C GLU A 103 -6.69 -14.07 5.82
N LEU A 104 -6.13 -14.21 4.61
CA LEU A 104 -6.61 -13.57 3.38
C LEU A 104 -7.52 -14.53 2.61
N THR A 105 -8.83 -14.46 2.86
CA THR A 105 -9.80 -15.28 2.10
C THR A 105 -9.80 -14.87 0.62
N PRO A 106 -10.15 -15.78 -0.31
CA PRO A 106 -10.21 -15.44 -1.74
C PRO A 106 -11.10 -14.23 -2.05
N GLU A 107 -12.21 -14.08 -1.32
CA GLU A 107 -13.10 -12.93 -1.45
C GLU A 107 -12.40 -11.62 -1.04
N LEU A 108 -11.71 -11.61 0.10
CA LEU A 108 -11.01 -10.41 0.56
C LEU A 108 -9.81 -10.08 -0.33
N ASP A 109 -9.05 -11.08 -0.76
CA ASP A 109 -7.91 -10.92 -1.67
C ASP A 109 -8.33 -10.25 -2.99
N GLU A 110 -9.47 -10.67 -3.57
CA GLU A 110 -9.99 -10.10 -4.82
C GLU A 110 -10.63 -8.71 -4.63
N ARG A 111 -11.40 -8.51 -3.55
CA ARG A 111 -12.24 -7.31 -3.40
C ARG A 111 -11.50 -6.12 -2.79
N PHE A 112 -10.56 -6.34 -1.88
CA PHE A 112 -9.89 -5.26 -1.15
C PHE A 112 -8.71 -4.69 -1.94
N ALA A 113 -8.27 -3.48 -1.56
CA ALA A 113 -7.23 -2.75 -2.29
C ALA A 113 -5.81 -3.20 -1.93
N TRP A 114 -5.58 -3.57 -0.67
CA TRP A 114 -4.27 -3.92 -0.09
C TRP A 114 -3.17 -2.87 -0.32
N ARG A 115 -3.52 -1.59 -0.15
CA ARG A 115 -2.65 -0.44 -0.43
C ARG A 115 -2.25 0.29 0.85
N ILE A 116 -0.95 0.60 0.95
CA ILE A 116 -0.41 1.47 1.99
C ILE A 116 -0.25 2.89 1.44
N LEU A 117 -0.78 3.88 2.17
CA LEU A 117 -0.58 5.30 1.95
C LEU A 117 0.44 5.81 2.98
N LEU A 118 1.39 6.62 2.53
CA LEU A 118 2.34 7.29 3.40
C LEU A 118 1.91 8.75 3.62
N GLY A 119 1.98 9.21 4.87
CA GLY A 119 1.67 10.58 5.26
C GLY A 119 2.85 11.26 5.94
N LYS A 120 3.15 12.51 5.58
CA LYS A 120 4.24 13.33 6.15
C LYS A 120 4.06 13.68 7.64
N ASP A 121 2.93 13.33 8.24
CA ASP A 121 2.65 13.58 9.64
C ASP A 121 3.78 13.05 10.54
N ARG A 122 4.21 13.89 11.48
CA ARG A 122 5.33 13.66 12.41
C ARG A 122 4.93 12.80 13.60
N SER A 123 3.63 12.57 13.80
CA SER A 123 3.13 11.70 14.85
C SER A 123 3.48 10.23 14.58
N VAL A 124 3.72 9.49 15.66
CA VAL A 124 3.88 8.04 15.61
C VAL A 124 2.49 7.44 15.44
N ASN A 125 2.14 7.06 14.22
CA ASN A 125 0.86 6.43 13.91
C ASN A 125 0.91 5.52 12.68
N ALA A 126 0.04 4.52 12.70
CA ALA A 126 -0.39 3.72 11.55
C ALA A 126 -1.87 3.36 11.78
N PHE A 127 -2.61 3.08 10.72
CA PHE A 127 -4.02 2.76 10.83
C PHE A 127 -4.51 1.90 9.67
N ALA A 128 -5.43 0.98 9.96
CA ALA A 128 -6.24 0.28 9.00
C ALA A 128 -7.51 1.07 8.63
N LEU A 129 -7.90 1.01 7.36
CA LEU A 129 -9.15 1.55 6.84
C LEU A 129 -10.00 0.42 6.22
N PRO A 130 -11.33 0.63 6.09
CA PRO A 130 -12.18 -0.29 5.35
C PRO A 130 -11.64 -0.59 3.95
N GLY A 131 -11.86 -1.81 3.47
CA GLY A 131 -11.55 -2.14 2.07
C GLY A 131 -10.06 -2.38 1.77
N GLY A 132 -9.23 -2.58 2.80
CA GLY A 132 -7.81 -2.90 2.64
C GLY A 132 -6.93 -1.72 2.28
N TYR A 133 -7.27 -0.53 2.75
CA TYR A 133 -6.35 0.59 2.78
C TYR A 133 -5.68 0.68 4.14
N LEU A 134 -4.40 1.05 4.15
CA LEU A 134 -3.62 1.25 5.36
C LEU A 134 -2.89 2.59 5.27
N GLY A 135 -2.73 3.27 6.39
CA GLY A 135 -1.95 4.50 6.50
C GLY A 135 -0.72 4.29 7.38
N VAL A 136 0.41 4.87 7.00
CA VAL A 136 1.63 4.91 7.81
C VAL A 136 2.14 6.33 7.85
N HIS A 137 2.31 6.87 9.06
CA HIS A 137 2.90 8.19 9.24
C HIS A 137 4.43 8.09 9.18
N LEU A 138 5.06 9.09 8.56
CA LEU A 138 6.51 9.19 8.55
C LEU A 138 7.10 9.35 9.95
N GLY A 139 6.34 9.88 10.91
CA GLY A 139 6.70 9.88 12.33
C GLY A 139 6.91 8.48 12.92
N LEU A 140 6.10 7.48 12.53
CA LEU A 140 6.33 6.08 12.92
C LEU A 140 7.62 5.54 12.28
N MET A 141 7.78 5.76 10.97
CA MET A 141 8.99 5.34 10.26
C MET A 141 10.27 6.00 10.79
N ALA A 142 10.16 7.17 11.41
CA ALA A 142 11.25 7.91 12.01
C ALA A 142 11.71 7.35 13.37
N VAL A 143 10.91 6.53 14.06
CA VAL A 143 11.21 6.05 15.43
C VAL A 143 11.44 4.55 15.55
N VAL A 144 10.95 3.76 14.60
CA VAL A 144 11.31 2.33 14.49
C VAL A 144 12.82 2.18 14.34
N SER A 145 13.36 1.11 14.92
CA SER A 145 14.80 0.81 14.96
C SER A 145 15.19 -0.39 14.11
N SER A 146 14.21 -1.17 13.63
CA SER A 146 14.43 -2.25 12.66
C SER A 146 13.28 -2.39 11.67
N ARG A 147 13.51 -3.22 10.65
CA ARG A 147 12.46 -3.70 9.73
C ARG A 147 11.40 -4.51 10.49
N ASP A 148 11.81 -5.27 11.50
CA ASP A 148 10.94 -6.15 12.27
C ASP A 148 9.92 -5.37 13.12
N GLU A 149 10.32 -4.24 13.71
CA GLU A 149 9.37 -3.37 14.44
C GLU A 149 8.35 -2.72 13.51
N LEU A 150 8.76 -2.32 12.30
CA LEU A 150 7.79 -1.83 11.32
C LEU A 150 6.89 -2.96 10.81
N ALA A 151 7.43 -4.17 10.63
CA ALA A 151 6.68 -5.35 10.25
C ALA A 151 5.66 -5.76 11.31
N SER A 152 5.96 -5.60 12.61
CA SER A 152 4.99 -5.89 13.67
C SER A 152 3.80 -4.93 13.60
N VAL A 153 4.04 -3.63 13.39
CA VAL A 153 2.93 -2.66 13.22
C VAL A 153 2.13 -2.96 11.96
N LEU A 154 2.79 -3.20 10.82
CA LEU A 154 2.08 -3.52 9.57
C LEU A 154 1.32 -4.84 9.65
N GLY A 155 1.86 -5.85 10.34
CA GLY A 155 1.18 -7.13 10.58
C GLY A 155 -0.04 -6.98 11.50
N HIS A 156 0.06 -6.12 12.51
CA HIS A 156 -1.06 -5.74 13.38
C HIS A 156 -2.17 -5.04 12.58
N GLU A 157 -1.84 -4.01 11.80
CA GLU A 157 -2.82 -3.29 10.97
C GLU A 157 -3.44 -4.20 9.87
N LEU A 158 -2.64 -5.07 9.25
CA LEU A 158 -3.14 -6.09 8.33
C LEU A 158 -4.19 -6.96 9.00
N SER A 159 -3.95 -7.35 10.25
CA SER A 159 -4.88 -8.18 11.02
C SER A 159 -6.19 -7.46 11.33
N HIS A 160 -6.17 -6.14 11.55
CA HIS A 160 -7.42 -5.37 11.67
C HIS A 160 -8.29 -5.47 10.40
N VAL A 161 -7.65 -5.45 9.22
CA VAL A 161 -8.34 -5.57 7.94
C VAL A 161 -8.83 -7.00 7.69
N THR A 162 -7.96 -8.01 7.84
CA THR A 162 -8.32 -9.42 7.55
C THR A 162 -9.43 -9.91 8.48
N GLN A 163 -9.42 -9.49 9.75
CA GLN A 163 -10.47 -9.81 10.71
C GLN A 163 -11.70 -8.90 10.60
N ARG A 164 -11.70 -8.00 9.61
CA ARG A 164 -12.80 -7.05 9.33
C ARG A 164 -13.26 -6.31 10.59
N HIS A 165 -12.31 -5.85 11.42
CA HIS A 165 -12.62 -5.21 12.71
C HIS A 165 -13.55 -4.00 12.54
N ILE A 166 -13.31 -3.17 11.53
CA ILE A 166 -14.15 -1.99 11.26
C ILE A 166 -15.55 -2.41 10.80
N ALA A 167 -15.68 -3.44 9.95
CA ALA A 167 -16.98 -3.99 9.58
C ALA A 167 -17.75 -4.53 10.79
N ARG A 168 -17.06 -5.19 11.73
CA ARG A 168 -17.66 -5.67 12.99
C ARG A 168 -18.06 -4.53 13.93
N LEU A 169 -17.36 -3.39 13.90
CA LEU A 169 -17.78 -2.18 14.61
C LEU A 169 -19.04 -1.58 13.96
N ILE A 170 -19.07 -1.45 12.63
CA ILE A 170 -20.24 -0.98 11.88
C ILE A 170 -21.46 -1.86 12.19
N ALA A 171 -21.29 -3.18 12.18
CA ALA A 171 -22.38 -4.14 12.42
C ALA A 171 -22.92 -4.13 13.86
N LYS A 172 -22.10 -3.70 14.84
CA LYS A 172 -22.53 -3.59 16.25
C LYS A 172 -23.40 -2.38 16.53
N ASP A 173 -23.30 -1.35 15.69
CA ASP A 173 -24.04 -0.10 15.85
C ASP A 173 -25.05 0.05 14.71
N GLU A 174 -26.16 -0.69 14.79
CA GLU A 174 -27.24 -0.72 13.78
C GLU A 174 -27.85 0.66 13.49
N GLN A 175 -27.62 1.65 14.35
CA GLN A 175 -28.10 3.03 14.18
C GLN A 175 -27.17 3.88 13.32
N GLN A 176 -25.93 3.44 13.07
CA GLN A 176 -24.96 4.21 12.31
C GLN A 176 -24.83 3.73 10.88
N SER A 177 -25.16 4.61 9.94
CA SER A 177 -24.92 4.32 8.52
C SER A 177 -23.41 4.25 8.23
N PRO A 178 -22.94 3.33 7.37
CA PRO A 178 -21.52 3.22 7.01
C PRO A 178 -20.86 4.53 6.55
N TRP A 179 -21.62 5.42 5.89
CA TRP A 179 -21.10 6.71 5.46
C TRP A 179 -20.73 7.62 6.65
N MET A 180 -21.50 7.56 7.74
CA MET A 180 -21.26 8.36 8.94
C MET A 180 -19.98 7.90 9.63
N ILE A 181 -19.75 6.58 9.67
CA ILE A 181 -18.49 6.00 10.17
C ILE A 181 -17.31 6.43 9.29
N GLY A 182 -17.46 6.47 7.97
CA GLY A 182 -16.45 7.02 7.07
C GLY A 182 -16.14 8.50 7.35
N ALA A 183 -17.17 9.32 7.58
CA ALA A 183 -17.01 10.72 7.94
C ALA A 183 -16.33 10.90 9.31
N MET A 184 -16.64 10.06 10.29
CA MET A 184 -15.97 10.05 11.59
C MET A 184 -14.48 9.70 11.46
N ILE A 185 -14.13 8.68 10.68
CA ILE A 185 -12.73 8.32 10.41
C ILE A 185 -11.98 9.51 9.80
N LEU A 186 -12.55 10.15 8.77
CA LEU A 186 -11.94 11.34 8.15
C LEU A 186 -11.77 12.49 9.14
N GLY A 187 -12.79 12.74 9.98
CA GLY A 187 -12.73 13.78 11.02
C GLY A 187 -11.64 13.52 12.06
N VAL A 188 -11.48 12.27 12.51
CA VAL A 188 -10.43 11.85 13.45
C VAL A 188 -9.04 12.02 12.85
N LEU A 189 -8.83 11.56 11.60
CA LEU A 189 -7.55 11.70 10.89
C LEU A 189 -7.21 13.17 10.61
N ALA A 190 -8.19 14.03 10.35
CA ALA A 190 -7.95 15.47 10.21
C ALA A 190 -7.59 16.12 11.55
N ALA A 191 -8.25 15.72 12.64
CA ALA A 191 -8.00 16.25 13.98
C ALA A 191 -6.65 15.82 14.56
N SER A 192 -6.11 14.65 14.18
CA SER A 192 -4.81 14.18 14.67
C SER A 192 -3.62 15.05 14.23
N LYS A 193 -3.81 15.89 13.21
CA LYS A 193 -2.74 16.68 12.57
C LYS A 193 -2.39 17.98 13.30
N ASN A 194 -3.36 18.59 13.98
CA ASN A 194 -3.19 19.91 14.61
C ASN A 194 -3.74 19.91 16.05
N PRO A 195 -2.98 19.39 17.03
CA PRO A 195 -3.41 19.40 18.44
C PRO A 195 -3.45 20.80 19.07
N GLU A 196 -2.85 21.82 18.44
CA GLU A 196 -2.40 23.06 19.09
C GLU A 196 -3.22 24.32 18.74
N THR A 197 -4.25 24.26 17.90
CA THR A 197 -5.06 25.45 17.55
C THR A 197 -6.20 25.70 18.54
N GLY A 198 -6.42 26.95 18.98
CA GLY A 198 -7.38 27.31 20.04
C GLY A 198 -8.87 26.98 19.81
N ASN A 199 -9.29 26.66 18.58
CA ASN A 199 -10.63 26.09 18.28
C ASN A 199 -10.70 24.56 18.52
N ALA A 200 -9.61 23.93 18.95
CA ALA A 200 -9.48 22.50 19.18
C ALA A 200 -10.29 21.98 20.38
N LEU A 201 -10.80 22.82 21.28
CA LEU A 201 -11.60 22.33 22.41
C LEU A 201 -12.97 21.77 21.95
N ILE A 202 -13.69 22.48 21.08
CA ILE A 202 -15.00 22.05 20.59
C ILE A 202 -14.85 20.95 19.52
N VAL A 203 -14.01 21.20 18.51
CA VAL A 203 -13.73 20.21 17.45
C VAL A 203 -13.03 18.98 18.02
N GLY A 204 -12.13 19.16 18.98
CA GLY A 204 -11.44 18.06 19.67
C GLY A 204 -12.37 17.26 20.55
N SER A 205 -13.37 17.85 21.22
CA SER A 205 -14.35 17.07 21.99
C SER A 205 -15.17 16.12 21.11
N GLN A 206 -15.61 16.58 19.94
CA GLN A 206 -16.31 15.76 18.96
C GLN A 206 -15.38 14.72 18.33
N ALA A 207 -14.15 15.09 18.00
CA ALA A 207 -13.15 14.16 17.46
C ALA A 207 -12.74 13.10 18.48
N VAL A 208 -12.62 13.43 19.77
CA VAL A 208 -12.36 12.47 20.85
C VAL A 208 -13.54 11.51 21.01
N SER A 209 -14.77 12.01 20.96
CA SER A 209 -15.97 11.15 20.98
C SER A 209 -15.99 10.19 19.78
N ALA A 210 -15.75 10.70 18.57
CA ALA A 210 -15.66 9.89 17.36
C ALA A 210 -14.52 8.88 17.43
N GLN A 211 -13.33 9.28 17.92
CA GLN A 211 -12.21 8.36 18.16
C GLN A 211 -12.60 7.24 19.13
N ASN A 212 -13.26 7.58 20.24
CA ASN A 212 -13.70 6.57 21.22
C ASN A 212 -14.68 5.55 20.62
N GLN A 213 -15.53 5.98 19.67
CA GLN A 213 -16.42 5.08 18.93
C GLN A 213 -15.67 4.20 17.91
N LEU A 214 -14.57 4.70 17.36
CA LEU A 214 -13.73 3.99 16.40
C LEU A 214 -12.66 3.11 17.06
N ASN A 215 -12.42 3.26 18.36
CA ASN A 215 -11.43 2.48 19.09
C ASN A 215 -11.79 0.99 19.07
N PHE A 216 -10.79 0.16 18.76
CA PHE A 216 -10.97 -1.28 18.78
C PHE A 216 -11.11 -1.79 20.22
N SER A 217 -11.95 -2.81 20.41
CA SER A 217 -12.08 -3.43 21.72
C SER A 217 -10.79 -4.15 22.13
N ARG A 218 -10.59 -4.39 23.43
CA ARG A 218 -9.45 -5.16 23.93
C ARG A 218 -9.34 -6.54 23.27
N ASP A 219 -10.48 -7.17 22.98
CA ASP A 219 -10.54 -8.47 22.32
C ASP A 219 -10.04 -8.38 20.88
N MET A 220 -10.43 -7.33 20.15
CA MET A 220 -9.96 -7.07 18.78
C MET A 220 -8.46 -6.78 18.74
N GLU A 221 -7.95 -6.01 19.71
CA GLU A 221 -6.51 -5.74 19.82
C GLU A 221 -5.71 -7.02 20.10
N ARG A 222 -6.17 -7.90 21.00
CA ARG A 222 -5.52 -9.20 21.22
C ARG A 222 -5.58 -10.11 20.00
N GLU A 223 -6.70 -10.09 19.26
CA GLU A 223 -6.83 -10.85 18.02
C GLU A 223 -5.83 -10.35 16.97
N ALA A 224 -5.74 -9.02 16.80
CA ALA A 224 -4.81 -8.38 15.87
C ALA A 224 -3.34 -8.66 16.23
N ASP A 225 -2.97 -8.57 17.51
CA ASP A 225 -1.62 -8.91 17.97
C ASP A 225 -1.23 -10.34 17.62
N ARG A 226 -2.14 -11.29 17.89
CA ARG A 226 -1.87 -12.73 17.73
C ARG A 226 -1.77 -13.14 16.26
N ILE A 227 -2.68 -12.65 15.43
CA ILE A 227 -2.67 -12.91 13.99
C ILE A 227 -1.47 -12.19 13.37
N GLY A 228 -1.25 -10.92 13.73
CA GLY A 228 -0.14 -10.12 13.24
C GLY A 228 1.21 -10.75 13.56
N PHE A 229 1.38 -11.26 14.78
CA PHE A 229 2.56 -12.02 15.18
C PHE A 229 2.75 -13.28 14.33
N GLY A 230 1.68 -14.05 14.12
CA GLY A 230 1.71 -15.25 13.28
C GLY A 230 2.03 -14.97 11.80
N VAL A 231 1.50 -13.88 11.26
CA VAL A 231 1.77 -13.41 9.89
C VAL A 231 3.22 -12.95 9.76
N MET A 232 3.68 -12.10 10.67
CA MET A 232 5.02 -11.52 10.67
C MET A 232 6.10 -12.61 10.74
N THR A 233 5.95 -13.56 11.66
CA THR A 233 6.88 -14.69 11.81
C THR A 233 6.85 -15.63 10.60
N GLN A 234 5.67 -15.91 10.05
CA GLN A 234 5.54 -16.67 8.80
C GLN A 234 6.19 -15.96 7.60
N ALA A 235 6.21 -14.63 7.59
CA ALA A 235 6.86 -13.81 6.57
C ALA A 235 8.39 -13.76 6.71
N GLY A 236 8.96 -14.37 7.76
CA GLY A 236 10.40 -14.43 8.00
C GLY A 236 10.98 -13.21 8.74
N PHE A 237 10.13 -12.39 9.37
CA PHE A 237 10.59 -11.33 10.27
C PHE A 237 10.79 -11.85 11.71
N GLU A 238 11.64 -11.18 12.46
CA GLU A 238 11.99 -11.59 13.82
C GLU A 238 10.86 -11.31 14.82
N ALA A 239 10.37 -12.35 15.51
CA ALA A 239 9.30 -12.26 16.51
C ALA A 239 9.54 -11.17 17.57
N GLN A 240 10.81 -10.90 17.88
CA GLN A 240 11.24 -9.87 18.83
C GLN A 240 10.75 -8.46 18.47
N GLY A 241 10.49 -8.17 17.19
CA GLY A 241 10.01 -6.87 16.74
C GLY A 241 8.69 -6.43 17.38
N PHE A 242 7.77 -7.37 17.65
CA PHE A 242 6.53 -7.08 18.38
C PHE A 242 6.81 -6.58 19.81
N VAL A 243 7.71 -7.27 20.51
CA VAL A 243 8.03 -6.94 21.90
C VAL A 243 8.80 -5.63 22.00
N THR A 244 9.79 -5.39 21.15
CA THR A 244 10.57 -4.15 21.21
C THR A 244 9.75 -2.94 20.75
N MET A 245 8.83 -3.11 19.81
CA MET A 245 7.88 -2.07 19.45
C MET A 245 6.94 -1.73 20.62
N PHE A 246 6.43 -2.74 21.32
CA PHE A 246 5.60 -2.52 22.51
C PHE A 246 6.38 -1.83 23.65
N ASP A 247 7.63 -2.21 23.88
CA ASP A 247 8.49 -1.54 24.86
C ASP A 247 8.70 -0.07 24.50
N LYS A 248 8.93 0.25 23.23
CA LYS A 248 9.03 1.63 22.73
C LYS A 248 7.75 2.42 23.00
N LEU A 249 6.59 1.83 22.68
CA LEU A 249 5.29 2.46 22.93
C LEU A 249 5.02 2.64 24.43
N GLN A 250 5.39 1.68 25.26
CA GLN A 250 5.25 1.78 26.71
C GLN A 250 6.18 2.85 27.31
N GLN A 251 7.42 2.94 26.84
CA GLN A 251 8.36 3.98 27.24
C GLN A 251 7.87 5.36 26.82
N ALA A 252 7.43 5.49 25.57
CA ALA A 252 6.80 6.68 25.04
C ALA A 252 5.62 7.12 25.93
N SER A 253 4.68 6.22 26.21
CA SER A 253 3.53 6.48 27.09
C SER A 253 3.92 7.02 28.47
N ARG A 254 4.98 6.47 29.09
CA ARG A 254 5.49 6.92 30.40
C ARG A 254 6.11 8.31 30.38
N LEU A 255 6.72 8.70 29.27
CA LEU A 255 7.37 10.01 29.12
C LEU A 255 6.38 11.12 28.76
N ASN A 256 5.13 10.76 28.43
CA ASN A 256 4.10 11.69 27.99
C ASN A 256 2.79 11.47 28.78
N ASP A 257 2.73 12.03 29.98
CA ASP A 257 1.57 11.97 30.90
C ASP A 257 0.27 12.58 30.31
N SER A 258 0.32 13.20 29.13
CA SER A 258 -0.85 13.81 28.47
C SER A 258 -1.72 12.83 27.65
N GLY A 259 -1.28 11.58 27.46
CA GLY A 259 -1.98 10.62 26.58
C GLY A 259 -1.91 10.97 25.08
N ALA A 260 -1.02 11.88 24.68
CA ALA A 260 -0.95 12.46 23.34
C ALA A 260 -0.16 11.62 22.31
N TYR A 261 -0.17 10.29 22.41
CA TYR A 261 0.34 9.41 21.34
C TYR A 261 -0.82 8.94 20.47
N PRO A 262 -0.98 9.42 19.22
CA PRO A 262 -2.10 9.04 18.37
C PRO A 262 -2.28 7.53 18.22
N TYR A 263 -1.19 6.77 18.02
CA TYR A 263 -1.25 5.31 17.94
C TYR A 263 -1.83 4.65 19.20
N LEU A 264 -1.45 5.10 20.40
CA LEU A 264 -1.94 4.52 21.66
C LEU A 264 -3.38 4.92 21.99
N ARG A 265 -3.90 5.98 21.36
CA ARG A 265 -5.31 6.37 21.50
C ARG A 265 -6.21 5.42 20.71
N SER A 266 -5.81 5.01 19.50
CA SER A 266 -6.53 4.04 18.69
C SER A 266 -6.24 2.58 19.09
N HIS A 267 -5.03 2.29 19.58
CA HIS A 267 -4.56 0.97 19.99
C HIS A 267 -4.04 0.98 21.45
N PRO A 268 -4.93 0.91 22.46
CA PRO A 268 -4.52 0.94 23.86
C PRO A 268 -3.60 -0.24 24.22
N LEU A 269 -2.35 0.07 24.58
CA LEU A 269 -1.37 -0.93 25.01
C LEU A 269 -1.57 -1.27 26.49
N THR A 270 -1.86 -2.54 26.78
CA THR A 270 -2.05 -3.03 28.15
C THR A 270 -0.90 -3.95 28.57
N THR A 271 -0.67 -4.08 29.88
CA THR A 271 0.31 -5.04 30.43
C THR A 271 -0.01 -6.47 30.02
N GLU A 272 -1.29 -6.83 29.88
CA GLU A 272 -1.76 -8.11 29.37
C GLU A 272 -1.26 -8.38 27.95
N ARG A 273 -1.41 -7.42 27.02
CA ARG A 273 -0.95 -7.56 25.63
C ARG A 273 0.57 -7.72 25.55
N ILE A 274 1.30 -6.94 26.35
CA ILE A 274 2.76 -7.04 26.45
C ILE A 274 3.17 -8.43 26.94
N ALA A 275 2.53 -8.93 28.00
CA ALA A 275 2.78 -10.26 28.53
C ALA A 275 2.42 -11.38 27.52
N ASP A 276 1.31 -11.24 26.77
CA ASP A 276 0.94 -12.20 25.72
C ASP A 276 2.03 -12.27 24.64
N MET A 277 2.51 -11.12 24.14
CA MET A 277 3.59 -11.10 23.13
C MET A 277 4.92 -11.63 23.66
N GLN A 278 5.31 -11.26 24.88
CA GLN A 278 6.52 -11.78 25.52
C GLN A 278 6.44 -13.31 25.71
N SER A 279 5.27 -13.85 26.08
CA SER A 279 5.08 -15.29 26.26
C SER A 279 5.19 -16.11 24.97
N ARG A 280 5.11 -15.45 23.81
CA ARG A 280 5.22 -16.08 22.48
C ARG A 280 6.65 -16.15 21.96
N LEU A 281 7.59 -15.47 22.61
CA LEU A 281 8.99 -15.56 22.24
C LEU A 281 9.56 -16.93 22.64
N PRO A 282 10.50 -17.49 21.86
CA PRO A 282 11.21 -18.70 22.27
C PRO A 282 11.85 -18.53 23.64
N LEU A 283 11.87 -19.61 24.44
CA LEU A 283 12.58 -19.62 25.71
C LEU A 283 14.06 -19.27 25.50
N GLY A 284 14.55 -18.24 26.19
CA GLY A 284 15.92 -17.75 26.03
C GLY A 284 16.17 -16.86 24.81
N ALA A 285 15.11 -16.42 24.11
CA ALA A 285 15.24 -15.43 23.05
C ALA A 285 15.97 -14.18 23.57
N PRO A 286 17.02 -13.70 22.87
CA PRO A 286 17.71 -12.49 23.28
C PRO A 286 16.72 -11.34 23.26
N HIS A 287 16.58 -10.66 24.40
CA HIS A 287 15.92 -9.36 24.48
C HIS A 287 17.01 -8.30 24.37
N PRO A 288 17.32 -7.79 23.17
CA PRO A 288 18.35 -6.78 23.04
C PRO A 288 17.88 -5.52 23.79
N ASN A 289 18.64 -5.10 24.81
CA ASN A 289 18.38 -3.84 25.51
C ASN A 289 18.42 -2.64 24.54
N GLN A 290 19.11 -2.78 23.41
CA GLN A 290 19.13 -1.81 22.31
C GLN A 290 19.25 -2.53 20.97
N ILE A 291 18.33 -2.25 20.04
CA ILE A 291 18.46 -2.66 18.63
C ILE A 291 19.42 -1.68 17.94
N ILE A 292 20.51 -2.21 17.38
CA ILE A 292 21.40 -1.43 16.51
C ILE A 292 20.82 -1.49 15.09
N PRO A 293 20.38 -0.36 14.51
CA PRO A 293 19.86 -0.36 13.14
C PRO A 293 20.91 -0.77 12.12
N THR A 294 20.47 -1.41 11.04
CA THR A 294 21.32 -1.55 9.84
C THR A 294 21.59 -0.17 9.22
N LEU A 295 22.65 -0.05 8.41
CA LEU A 295 22.99 1.19 7.70
C LEU A 295 21.81 1.67 6.85
N ALA A 296 21.24 0.76 6.05
CA ALA A 296 20.07 1.03 5.21
C ALA A 296 18.85 1.49 6.02
N HIS A 297 18.54 0.83 7.14
CA HIS A 297 17.42 1.22 7.99
C HIS A 297 17.64 2.63 8.56
N ALA A 298 18.82 2.93 9.09
CA ALA A 298 19.13 4.24 9.64
C ALA A 298 18.97 5.36 8.60
N MET A 299 19.42 5.14 7.36
CA MET A 299 19.23 6.09 6.25
C MET A 299 17.76 6.33 5.91
N LEU A 300 16.93 5.28 5.91
CA LEU A 300 15.49 5.40 5.67
C LEU A 300 14.75 6.13 6.78
N THR A 301 15.09 5.85 8.05
CA THR A 301 14.53 6.62 9.17
C THR A 301 14.94 8.10 9.08
N ALA A 302 16.16 8.40 8.63
CA ALA A 302 16.60 9.77 8.37
C ALA A 302 15.81 10.42 7.22
N ARG A 303 15.54 9.69 6.12
CA ARG A 303 14.65 10.15 5.04
C ARG A 303 13.26 10.51 5.59
N ALA A 304 12.64 9.63 6.37
CA ALA A 304 11.34 9.87 6.97
C ALA A 304 11.35 11.11 7.90
N ARG A 305 12.39 11.29 8.72
CA ARG A 305 12.55 12.47 9.60
C ARG A 305 12.67 13.79 8.83
N VAL A 306 13.44 13.80 7.74
CA VAL A 306 13.61 15.01 6.91
C VAL A 306 12.31 15.34 6.16
N LEU A 307 11.64 14.34 5.59
CA LEU A 307 10.42 14.55 4.80
C LEU A 307 9.18 14.89 5.64
N SER A 308 9.14 14.43 6.89
CA SER A 308 8.05 14.77 7.84
C SER A 308 8.19 16.16 8.47
N ASN A 309 9.39 16.75 8.45
CA ASN A 309 9.64 18.08 9.02
C ASN A 309 10.37 19.00 8.03
N PRO A 310 9.68 19.50 6.99
CA PRO A 310 10.30 20.25 5.90
C PRO A 310 10.60 21.73 6.25
N GLY A 311 10.40 22.17 7.49
CA GLY A 311 10.65 23.55 7.91
C GLY A 311 12.14 23.91 7.80
N ALA A 312 12.45 25.12 7.31
CA ALA A 312 13.83 25.53 7.02
C ALA A 312 14.78 25.39 8.22
N ASP A 313 14.32 25.75 9.43
CA ASP A 313 15.13 25.63 10.65
C ASP A 313 15.39 24.17 11.04
N ALA A 314 14.40 23.30 10.85
CA ALA A 314 14.57 21.87 11.05
C ALA A 314 15.58 21.30 10.05
N LEU A 315 15.48 21.67 8.77
CA LEU A 315 16.42 21.23 7.73
C LEU A 315 17.86 21.69 8.04
N ARG A 316 18.05 22.93 8.50
CA ARG A 316 19.36 23.42 8.94
C ARG A 316 19.88 22.67 10.17
N SER A 317 19.00 22.32 11.11
CA SER A 317 19.39 21.50 12.27
C SER A 317 19.89 20.12 11.85
N TRP A 318 19.29 19.52 10.81
CA TRP A 318 19.76 18.25 10.25
C TRP A 318 21.14 18.38 9.58
N GLN A 319 21.37 19.46 8.84
CA GLN A 319 22.70 19.73 8.26
C GLN A 319 23.76 19.92 9.36
N ALA A 320 23.44 20.64 10.43
CA ALA A 320 24.38 20.92 11.51
C ALA A 320 24.87 19.64 12.22
N GLN A 321 24.03 18.61 12.33
CA GLN A 321 24.40 17.32 12.94
C GLN A 321 25.56 16.63 12.23
N ALA A 322 25.70 16.80 10.90
CA ALA A 322 26.83 16.22 10.16
C ALA A 322 28.19 16.84 10.51
N ASN A 323 28.18 18.04 11.12
CA ASN A 323 29.39 18.75 11.56
C ASN A 323 29.68 18.56 13.05
N ASP A 324 28.85 17.81 13.79
CA ASP A 324 29.07 17.55 15.21
C ASP A 324 30.31 16.64 15.40
N PRO A 325 31.37 17.08 16.10
CA PRO A 325 32.53 16.25 16.38
C PRO A 325 32.21 14.95 17.13
N ALA A 326 31.10 14.89 17.88
CA ALA A 326 30.64 13.69 18.57
C ALA A 326 30.18 12.60 17.59
N LEU A 327 29.80 12.95 16.35
CA LEU A 327 29.33 12.00 15.34
C LEU A 327 30.37 10.93 15.01
N ALA A 328 31.66 11.29 15.00
CA ALA A 328 32.74 10.36 14.70
C ALA A 328 32.86 9.20 15.71
N ARG A 329 32.29 9.37 16.91
CA ARG A 329 32.28 8.34 17.97
C ARG A 329 31.01 7.48 17.96
N GLN A 330 30.01 7.83 17.14
CA GLN A 330 28.75 7.10 17.06
C GLN A 330 28.90 5.82 16.22
N PRO A 331 28.00 4.83 16.38
CA PRO A 331 27.95 3.66 15.51
C PRO A 331 27.81 4.04 14.03
N ALA A 332 28.36 3.21 13.13
CA ALA A 332 28.35 3.49 11.69
C ALA A 332 26.93 3.71 11.12
N SER A 333 25.91 3.01 11.64
CA SER A 333 24.51 3.21 11.25
C SER A 333 23.98 4.60 11.60
N ILE A 334 24.32 5.11 12.79
CA ILE A 334 23.97 6.48 13.20
C ILE A 334 24.70 7.49 12.32
N GLN A 335 25.99 7.29 12.05
CA GLN A 335 26.75 8.13 11.14
C GLN A 335 26.12 8.18 9.73
N ALA A 336 25.79 7.03 9.17
CA ALA A 336 25.15 6.93 7.86
C ALA A 336 23.78 7.65 7.83
N GLY A 337 22.95 7.46 8.86
CA GLY A 337 21.68 8.17 8.99
C GLY A 337 21.85 9.70 9.04
N VAL A 338 22.80 10.19 9.83
CA VAL A 338 23.06 11.64 9.94
C VAL A 338 23.57 12.22 8.63
N PHE A 339 24.56 11.61 7.98
CA PHE A 339 25.08 12.10 6.70
C PHE A 339 24.02 12.04 5.59
N TYR A 340 23.20 10.98 5.55
CA TYR A 340 22.07 10.89 4.62
C TYR A 340 21.05 12.00 4.86
N GLY A 341 20.62 12.19 6.12
CA GLY A 341 19.66 13.21 6.51
C GLY A 341 20.16 14.62 6.20
N ALA A 342 21.43 14.92 6.51
CA ALA A 342 22.06 16.20 6.20
C ALA A 342 22.12 16.48 4.69
N ALA A 343 22.52 15.48 3.89
CA ALA A 343 22.56 15.61 2.44
C ALA A 343 21.16 15.80 1.83
N LEU A 344 20.16 15.06 2.30
CA LEU A 344 18.77 15.21 1.89
C LEU A 344 18.19 16.58 2.30
N ALA A 345 18.47 17.03 3.53
CA ALA A 345 18.04 18.34 4.00
C ALA A 345 18.66 19.47 3.16
N ALA A 346 19.93 19.34 2.82
CA ALA A 346 20.62 20.29 1.95
C ALA A 346 20.02 20.38 0.55
N ILE A 347 19.61 19.26 -0.08
CA ILE A 347 18.93 19.36 -1.37
C ILE A 347 17.54 20.00 -1.25
N ARG A 348 16.84 19.81 -0.13
CA ARG A 348 15.54 20.47 0.13
C ARG A 348 15.70 21.99 0.31
N LEU A 349 16.83 22.43 0.85
CA LEU A 349 17.23 23.84 0.92
C LEU A 349 17.85 24.38 -0.38
N ARG A 350 18.03 23.52 -1.41
CA ARG A 350 18.75 23.82 -2.67
C ARG A 350 20.23 24.18 -2.48
N GLU A 351 20.85 23.70 -1.41
CA GLU A 351 22.25 23.95 -1.04
C GLU A 351 23.15 22.79 -1.53
N VAL A 352 23.36 22.71 -2.84
CA VAL A 352 24.04 21.59 -3.51
C VAL A 352 25.44 21.32 -2.96
N ALA A 353 26.23 22.37 -2.66
CA ALA A 353 27.58 22.21 -2.14
C ALA A 353 27.59 21.50 -0.78
N GLN A 354 26.66 21.86 0.12
CA GLN A 354 26.50 21.22 1.41
C GLN A 354 25.99 19.77 1.25
N ALA A 355 25.08 19.54 0.31
CA ALA A 355 24.60 18.18 0.00
C ALA A 355 25.75 17.26 -0.43
N ARG A 356 26.61 17.72 -1.35
CA ARG A 356 27.79 16.96 -1.80
C ARG A 356 28.82 16.75 -0.68
N SER A 357 28.99 17.74 0.20
CA SER A 357 29.88 17.66 1.36
C SER A 357 29.44 16.57 2.34
N ALA A 358 28.15 16.54 2.71
CA ALA A 358 27.58 15.51 3.58
C ALA A 358 27.51 14.13 2.91
N PHE A 359 27.30 14.07 1.60
CA PHE A 359 27.21 12.81 0.85
C PHE A 359 28.54 12.05 0.73
N LYS A 360 29.67 12.76 0.63
CA LYS A 360 30.99 12.14 0.47
C LYS A 360 31.36 11.13 1.57
N PRO A 361 31.28 11.45 2.88
CA PRO A 361 31.54 10.48 3.95
C PRO A 361 30.50 9.35 3.98
N LEU A 362 29.23 9.63 3.65
CA LEU A 362 28.21 8.58 3.54
C LEU A 362 28.61 7.51 2.52
N GLN A 363 29.07 7.91 1.34
CA GLN A 363 29.44 6.98 0.27
C GLN A 363 30.54 6.01 0.71
N ALA A 364 31.53 6.50 1.47
CA ALA A 364 32.59 5.66 2.03
C ALA A 364 32.05 4.67 3.07
N LEU A 365 31.15 5.12 3.96
CA LEU A 365 30.59 4.29 5.03
C LEU A 365 29.76 3.11 4.52
N VAL A 366 29.00 3.31 3.44
CA VAL A 366 28.04 2.31 2.95
C VAL A 366 28.64 1.31 1.96
N THR A 367 29.90 1.48 1.56
CA THR A 367 30.49 0.71 0.42
C THR A 367 30.43 -0.81 0.62
N ALA A 368 30.54 -1.30 1.86
CA ALA A 368 30.52 -2.73 2.19
C ALA A 368 29.10 -3.33 2.33
N ASP A 369 28.05 -2.50 2.39
CA ASP A 369 26.66 -2.94 2.53
C ASP A 369 25.90 -2.66 1.22
N ALA A 370 25.51 -3.70 0.51
CA ALA A 370 24.93 -3.59 -0.82
C ALA A 370 23.61 -2.80 -0.85
N GLU A 371 22.77 -2.93 0.18
CA GLU A 371 21.48 -2.24 0.26
C GLU A 371 21.66 -0.78 0.66
N ALA A 372 22.53 -0.51 1.65
CA ALA A 372 22.87 0.86 2.02
C ALA A 372 23.58 1.59 0.86
N ALA A 373 24.49 0.93 0.16
CA ALA A 373 25.14 1.48 -1.03
C ALA A 373 24.13 1.79 -2.13
N ARG A 374 23.11 0.96 -2.34
CA ARG A 374 22.04 1.21 -3.31
C ARG A 374 21.25 2.47 -2.95
N GLN A 375 20.80 2.59 -1.71
CA GLN A 375 20.05 3.76 -1.26
C GLN A 375 20.88 5.05 -1.30
N ALA A 376 22.18 4.96 -0.99
CA ALA A 376 23.09 6.08 -1.15
C ALA A 376 23.29 6.46 -2.63
N ARG A 377 23.37 5.49 -3.55
CA ARG A 377 23.40 5.78 -5.00
C ARG A 377 22.15 6.55 -5.44
N TRP A 378 20.96 6.17 -4.97
CA TRP A 378 19.73 6.90 -5.28
C TRP A 378 19.80 8.35 -4.80
N LEU A 379 20.22 8.60 -3.55
CA LEU A 379 20.41 9.96 -3.04
C LEU A 379 21.47 10.75 -3.83
N GLY A 380 22.58 10.12 -4.21
CA GLY A 380 23.62 10.73 -5.03
C GLY A 380 23.09 11.24 -6.38
N ILE A 381 22.23 10.43 -7.02
CA ILE A 381 21.56 10.80 -8.26
C ILE A 381 20.52 11.90 -8.02
N GLU A 382 19.73 11.84 -6.94
CA GLU A 382 18.81 12.91 -6.55
C GLU A 382 19.55 14.26 -6.39
N ILE A 383 20.72 14.25 -5.73
CA ILE A 383 21.59 15.43 -5.59
C ILE A 383 22.03 15.95 -6.97
N ALA A 384 22.51 15.06 -7.85
CA ALA A 384 22.99 15.43 -9.18
C ALA A 384 21.89 16.01 -10.08
N LEU A 385 20.71 15.39 -10.10
CA LEU A 385 19.55 15.84 -10.89
C LEU A 385 18.97 17.15 -10.34
N THR A 386 18.99 17.34 -9.02
CA THR A 386 18.55 18.60 -8.39
C THR A 386 19.51 19.75 -8.67
N ALA A 387 20.82 19.48 -8.70
CA ALA A 387 21.85 20.48 -8.94
C ALA A 387 21.76 21.11 -10.33
N ARG A 388 21.35 20.34 -11.34
CA ARG A 388 21.26 20.75 -12.76
C ARG A 388 22.54 21.41 -13.29
N ASP A 389 23.69 21.03 -12.73
CA ASP A 389 25.02 21.54 -13.08
C ASP A 389 25.82 20.59 -13.99
N LEU A 390 25.27 19.41 -14.28
CA LEU A 390 25.91 18.41 -15.13
C LEU A 390 25.56 18.62 -16.61
N PRO A 391 26.55 18.48 -17.52
CA PRO A 391 26.26 18.43 -18.96
C PRO A 391 25.47 17.17 -19.32
N ARG A 392 24.75 17.21 -20.44
CA ARG A 392 23.86 16.13 -20.92
C ARG A 392 24.50 14.74 -20.86
N GLN A 393 25.74 14.59 -21.33
CA GLN A 393 26.45 13.30 -21.34
C GLN A 393 26.65 12.73 -19.93
N GLN A 394 26.94 13.59 -18.95
CA GLN A 394 27.11 13.17 -17.56
C GLN A 394 25.77 12.84 -16.90
N VAL A 395 24.68 13.54 -17.27
CA VAL A 395 23.32 13.17 -16.84
C VAL A 395 22.96 11.77 -17.32
N LEU A 396 23.24 11.44 -18.59
CA LEU A 396 22.99 10.10 -19.14
C LEU A 396 23.83 9.02 -18.44
N ALA A 397 25.09 9.33 -18.11
CA ALA A 397 25.97 8.41 -17.39
C ALA A 397 25.44 8.05 -15.97
N LEU A 398 24.60 8.89 -15.36
CA LEU A 398 23.90 8.52 -14.11
C LEU A 398 22.96 7.33 -14.32
N GLY A 399 22.41 7.18 -15.54
CA GLY A 399 21.49 6.10 -15.88
C GLY A 399 22.13 4.72 -15.73
N GLU A 400 23.41 4.58 -16.03
CA GLU A 400 24.15 3.32 -15.87
C GLU A 400 24.18 2.85 -14.41
N GLN A 401 24.25 3.79 -13.45
CA GLN A 401 24.30 3.49 -12.01
C GLN A 401 22.97 2.94 -11.46
N VAL A 402 21.86 3.14 -12.18
CA VAL A 402 20.52 2.65 -11.85
C VAL A 402 20.00 1.64 -12.87
N GLY A 403 20.88 1.04 -13.68
CA GLY A 403 20.51 -0.05 -14.60
C GLY A 403 19.76 0.41 -15.86
N MET A 404 19.97 1.66 -16.31
CA MET A 404 19.35 2.13 -17.55
C MET A 404 19.84 1.36 -18.79
N ASN A 405 21.05 0.81 -18.75
CA ASN A 405 21.63 -0.02 -19.80
C ASN A 405 21.23 -1.51 -19.74
N GLN A 406 20.53 -1.95 -18.69
CA GLN A 406 20.14 -3.36 -18.53
C GLN A 406 18.91 -3.71 -19.37
N THR A 407 18.96 -4.82 -20.11
CA THR A 407 17.82 -5.30 -20.90
C THR A 407 16.78 -6.00 -20.04
N ASP A 408 17.21 -6.72 -19.01
CA ASP A 408 16.34 -7.35 -18.03
C ASP A 408 15.89 -6.34 -16.98
N ILE A 409 14.60 -6.06 -16.95
CA ILE A 409 13.95 -5.14 -16.00
C ILE A 409 13.22 -5.88 -14.86
N SER A 410 13.34 -7.21 -14.77
CA SER A 410 12.66 -8.01 -13.74
C SER A 410 13.11 -7.68 -12.32
N THR A 411 14.34 -7.20 -12.17
CA THR A 411 14.93 -6.81 -10.87
C THR A 411 14.85 -5.30 -10.61
N LEU A 412 14.29 -4.53 -11.56
CA LEU A 412 14.24 -3.07 -11.48
C LEU A 412 13.32 -2.64 -10.34
N ARG A 413 13.87 -1.87 -9.39
CA ARG A 413 13.07 -1.31 -8.30
C ARG A 413 12.41 -0.01 -8.73
N ARG A 414 11.27 0.29 -8.11
CA ARG A 414 10.50 1.51 -8.38
C ARG A 414 11.34 2.81 -8.32
N PRO A 415 12.14 3.09 -7.26
CA PRO A 415 13.00 4.28 -7.25
C PRO A 415 14.00 4.34 -8.42
N GLU A 416 14.55 3.21 -8.86
CA GLU A 416 15.47 3.16 -10.01
C GLU A 416 14.74 3.52 -11.31
N LEU A 417 13.55 2.96 -11.55
CA LEU A 417 12.70 3.29 -12.69
C LEU A 417 12.39 4.79 -12.77
N LEU A 418 12.02 5.39 -11.64
CA LEU A 418 11.64 6.80 -11.60
C LEU A 418 12.85 7.74 -11.75
N LEU A 419 14.01 7.37 -11.20
CA LEU A 419 15.26 8.08 -11.44
C LEU A 419 15.68 7.99 -12.92
N GLN A 420 15.54 6.83 -13.56
CA GLN A 420 15.77 6.68 -15.01
C GLN A 420 14.85 7.61 -15.81
N ALA A 421 13.59 7.75 -15.41
CA ALA A 421 12.66 8.65 -16.09
C ALA A 421 13.05 10.12 -15.96
N GLN A 422 13.49 10.53 -14.78
CA GLN A 422 14.01 11.88 -14.56
C GLN A 422 15.29 12.15 -15.35
N ILE A 423 16.20 11.17 -15.41
CA ILE A 423 17.43 11.24 -16.23
C ILE A 423 17.10 11.40 -17.71
N ALA A 424 16.19 10.57 -18.24
CA ALA A 424 15.75 10.64 -19.63
C ALA A 424 15.17 12.03 -19.95
N LEU A 425 14.27 12.53 -19.12
CA LEU A 425 13.63 13.83 -19.29
C LEU A 425 14.64 14.98 -19.23
N GLN A 426 15.56 14.98 -18.25
CA GLN A 426 16.57 16.03 -18.11
C GLN A 426 17.62 15.98 -19.23
N SER A 427 17.93 14.80 -19.76
CA SER A 427 18.85 14.66 -20.90
C SER A 427 18.25 15.23 -22.20
N GLY A 428 16.95 15.06 -22.39
CA GLY A 428 16.24 15.38 -23.64
C GLY A 428 16.68 14.53 -24.84
N GLN A 429 17.41 13.43 -24.64
CA GLN A 429 17.85 12.56 -25.73
C GLN A 429 16.70 11.67 -26.20
N ALA A 430 16.38 11.69 -27.49
CA ALA A 430 15.27 10.94 -28.07
C ALA A 430 15.34 9.42 -27.77
N GLU A 431 16.53 8.83 -27.85
CA GLU A 431 16.75 7.41 -27.53
C GLU A 431 16.41 7.08 -26.06
N ALA A 432 16.87 7.92 -25.13
CA ALA A 432 16.57 7.76 -23.71
C ALA A 432 15.07 7.91 -23.41
N LEU A 433 14.41 8.88 -24.06
CA LEU A 433 12.95 9.08 -23.94
C LEU A 433 12.18 7.86 -24.50
N ASN A 434 12.59 7.32 -25.65
CA ASN A 434 11.97 6.15 -26.26
C ASN A 434 12.09 4.90 -25.38
N LEU A 435 13.30 4.64 -24.86
CA LEU A 435 13.54 3.55 -23.92
C LEU A 435 12.65 3.70 -22.67
N MET A 436 12.58 4.93 -22.13
CA MET A 436 11.81 5.17 -20.92
C MET A 436 10.31 5.03 -21.12
N ALA A 437 9.78 5.48 -22.26
CA ALA A 437 8.38 5.29 -22.61
C ALA A 437 8.02 3.80 -22.61
N GLN A 438 8.84 2.95 -23.24
CA GLN A 438 8.64 1.50 -23.27
C GLN A 438 8.68 0.88 -21.87
N ARG A 439 9.71 1.21 -21.06
CA ARG A 439 9.84 0.66 -19.70
C ARG A 439 8.70 1.07 -18.79
N LEU A 440 8.28 2.34 -18.82
CA LEU A 440 7.15 2.82 -18.03
C LEU A 440 5.85 2.17 -18.48
N GLN A 441 5.62 2.00 -19.80
CA GLN A 441 4.46 1.26 -20.31
C GLN A 441 4.42 -0.18 -19.79
N SER A 442 5.56 -0.89 -19.83
CA SER A 442 5.66 -2.25 -19.28
C SER A 442 5.39 -2.27 -17.77
N TRP A 443 5.96 -1.33 -17.03
CA TRP A 443 5.75 -1.20 -15.59
C TRP A 443 4.29 -0.97 -15.24
N VAL A 444 3.64 0.05 -15.81
CA VAL A 444 2.25 0.39 -15.48
C VAL A 444 1.24 -0.64 -16.00
N SER A 445 1.63 -1.49 -16.96
CA SER A 445 0.82 -2.64 -17.35
C SER A 445 0.79 -3.72 -16.25
N ALA A 446 1.91 -3.89 -15.54
CA ALA A 446 2.00 -4.81 -14.39
C ALA A 446 1.52 -4.16 -13.08
N GLN A 447 1.70 -2.84 -12.94
CA GLN A 447 1.40 -2.04 -11.75
C GLN A 447 0.49 -0.84 -12.11
N PRO A 448 -0.76 -1.07 -12.54
CA PRO A 448 -1.63 -0.02 -13.07
C PRO A 448 -2.03 1.04 -12.05
N LEU A 449 -1.82 0.77 -10.76
CA LEU A 449 -2.12 1.69 -9.65
C LEU A 449 -0.91 2.54 -9.20
N ASP A 450 0.22 2.45 -9.91
CA ASP A 450 1.37 3.33 -9.68
C ASP A 450 1.17 4.68 -10.36
N ALA A 451 0.54 5.61 -9.64
CA ALA A 451 0.20 6.93 -10.15
C ALA A 451 1.42 7.75 -10.59
N LEU A 452 2.54 7.68 -9.84
CA LEU A 452 3.74 8.44 -10.18
C LEU A 452 4.40 7.89 -11.45
N ALA A 453 4.43 6.57 -11.66
CA ALA A 453 4.91 5.99 -12.91
C ALA A 453 4.07 6.45 -14.12
N TRP A 454 2.74 6.53 -13.98
CA TRP A 454 1.86 7.11 -15.01
C TRP A 454 2.16 8.60 -15.28
N GLN A 455 2.40 9.39 -14.23
CA GLN A 455 2.77 10.81 -14.37
C GLN A 455 4.10 11.00 -15.11
N TRP A 456 5.10 10.17 -14.80
CA TRP A 456 6.36 10.16 -15.53
C TRP A 456 6.17 9.73 -16.98
N LEU A 457 5.34 8.71 -17.25
CA LEU A 457 5.04 8.29 -18.62
C LEU A 457 4.40 9.43 -19.43
N GLY A 458 3.44 10.14 -18.83
CA GLY A 458 2.84 11.33 -19.44
C GLY A 458 3.88 12.42 -19.75
N SER A 459 4.79 12.69 -18.81
CA SER A 459 5.87 13.66 -18.98
C SER A 459 6.84 13.28 -20.10
N ILE A 460 7.16 11.99 -20.22
CA ILE A 460 8.01 11.46 -21.30
C ILE A 460 7.33 11.62 -22.66
N TYR A 461 6.05 11.26 -22.79
CA TYR A 461 5.31 11.47 -24.03
C TYR A 461 5.18 12.94 -24.41
N ALA A 462 4.94 13.82 -23.43
CA ALA A 462 4.91 15.26 -23.66
C ALA A 462 6.25 15.77 -24.21
N ALA A 463 7.38 15.30 -23.66
CA ALA A 463 8.72 15.62 -24.16
C ALA A 463 9.00 15.05 -25.57
N GLN A 464 8.31 13.98 -25.97
CA GLN A 464 8.34 13.41 -27.32
C GLN A 464 7.37 14.10 -28.29
N ASN A 465 6.68 15.17 -27.88
CA ASN A 465 5.60 15.82 -28.63
C ASN A 465 4.45 14.86 -28.99
N GLN A 466 4.11 13.94 -28.08
CA GLN A 466 2.97 13.01 -28.18
C GLN A 466 1.88 13.38 -27.16
N PRO A 467 1.08 14.42 -27.42
CA PRO A 467 0.21 15.00 -26.40
C PRO A 467 -1.01 14.13 -26.06
N GLN A 468 -1.53 13.31 -27.00
CA GLN A 468 -2.66 12.43 -26.71
C GLN A 468 -2.27 11.24 -25.81
N PRO A 469 -1.18 10.50 -26.10
CA PRO A 469 -0.64 9.52 -25.16
C PRO A 469 -0.28 10.13 -23.79
N ALA A 470 0.23 11.37 -23.78
CA ALA A 470 0.54 12.09 -22.55
C ALA A 470 -0.71 12.32 -21.68
N LEU A 471 -1.77 12.91 -22.24
CA LEU A 471 -3.02 13.17 -21.54
C LEU A 471 -3.71 11.88 -21.07
N ARG A 472 -3.62 10.80 -21.85
CA ARG A 472 -4.11 9.48 -21.43
C ARG A 472 -3.34 8.95 -20.24
N ALA A 473 -2.01 8.99 -20.26
CA ALA A 473 -1.18 8.56 -19.13
C ALA A 473 -1.48 9.39 -17.86
N GLU A 474 -1.65 10.71 -18.00
CA GLU A 474 -2.09 11.57 -16.90
C GLU A 474 -3.47 11.17 -16.36
N ALA A 475 -4.42 10.82 -17.23
CA ALA A 475 -5.74 10.34 -16.82
C ALA A 475 -5.65 9.06 -15.99
N GLU A 476 -4.85 8.07 -16.40
CA GLU A 476 -4.65 6.84 -15.63
C GLU A 476 -3.94 7.10 -14.29
N GLY A 477 -3.00 8.04 -14.26
CA GLY A 477 -2.39 8.50 -12.99
C GLY A 477 -3.42 9.08 -12.01
N ARG A 478 -4.44 9.80 -12.52
CA ARG A 478 -5.57 10.29 -11.71
C ARG A 478 -6.48 9.16 -11.23
N VAL A 479 -6.74 8.16 -12.09
CA VAL A 479 -7.49 6.95 -11.72
C VAL A 479 -6.78 6.18 -10.59
N ALA A 480 -5.46 6.07 -10.64
CA ALA A 480 -4.67 5.41 -9.59
C ALA A 480 -4.80 6.10 -8.21
N TYR A 481 -5.12 7.40 -8.19
CA TYR A 481 -5.48 8.18 -6.99
C TYR A 481 -6.99 8.29 -6.74
N LEU A 482 -7.81 7.51 -7.45
CA LEU A 482 -9.28 7.50 -7.36
C LEU A 482 -9.92 8.84 -7.72
N ASP A 483 -9.21 9.71 -8.45
CA ASP A 483 -9.68 11.02 -8.91
C ASP A 483 -10.32 10.91 -10.30
N TYR A 484 -11.48 10.25 -10.36
CA TYR A 484 -12.19 9.97 -11.62
C TYR A 484 -12.65 11.25 -12.35
N ALA A 485 -13.00 12.30 -11.61
CA ALA A 485 -13.33 13.61 -12.19
C ALA A 485 -12.12 14.21 -12.91
N GLY A 486 -10.96 14.28 -12.23
CA GLY A 486 -9.73 14.76 -12.83
C GLY A 486 -9.28 13.90 -14.02
N ALA A 487 -9.47 12.57 -13.96
CA ALA A 487 -9.20 11.67 -15.07
C ALA A 487 -10.09 11.96 -16.30
N LEU A 488 -11.40 12.17 -16.09
CA LEU A 488 -12.33 12.52 -17.16
C LEU A 488 -11.97 13.84 -17.84
N ASP A 489 -11.52 14.83 -17.08
CA ASP A 489 -11.11 16.11 -17.65
C ASP A 489 -9.87 15.97 -18.55
N ARG A 490 -8.90 15.13 -18.17
CA ARG A 490 -7.74 14.80 -19.02
C ARG A 490 -8.14 14.08 -20.30
N LEU A 491 -9.07 13.12 -20.22
CA LEU A 491 -9.56 12.42 -21.41
C LEU A 491 -10.37 13.32 -22.34
N LYS A 492 -11.17 14.25 -21.81
CA LYS A 492 -11.88 15.27 -22.62
C LYS A 492 -10.89 16.18 -23.34
N ALA A 493 -9.86 16.66 -22.64
CA ALA A 493 -8.80 17.45 -23.25
C ALA A 493 -8.12 16.70 -24.41
N ALA A 494 -7.85 15.40 -24.23
CA ALA A 494 -7.28 14.56 -25.28
C ALA A 494 -8.21 14.44 -26.51
N GLN A 495 -9.53 14.33 -26.29
CA GLN A 495 -10.52 14.32 -27.37
C GLN A 495 -10.60 15.65 -28.11
N ASP A 496 -10.60 16.76 -27.39
CA ASP A 496 -10.67 18.09 -28.00
C ASP A 496 -9.43 18.36 -28.84
N GLN A 497 -8.26 17.90 -28.39
CA GLN A 497 -7.04 17.96 -29.16
C GLN A 497 -7.08 17.11 -30.43
N LEU A 498 -7.60 15.87 -30.36
CA LEU A 498 -7.80 15.02 -31.53
C LEU A 498 -8.75 15.67 -32.55
N ARG A 499 -9.83 16.30 -32.09
CA ARG A 499 -10.74 17.04 -32.97
C ARG A 499 -10.05 18.24 -33.63
N ALA A 500 -9.28 19.01 -32.86
CA ALA A 500 -8.58 20.18 -33.36
C ALA A 500 -7.46 19.84 -34.35
N SER A 501 -6.79 18.69 -34.18
CA SER A 501 -5.77 18.20 -35.11
C SER A 501 -6.34 17.56 -36.38
N GLY A 502 -7.67 17.50 -36.54
CA GLY A 502 -8.32 16.82 -37.67
C GLY A 502 -8.12 15.31 -37.65
N ALA A 503 -8.07 14.70 -36.46
CA ALA A 503 -7.68 13.29 -36.28
C ALA A 503 -8.51 12.34 -37.15
N GLY A 504 -7.76 11.54 -37.89
CA GLY A 504 -8.26 10.59 -38.88
C GLY A 504 -7.27 10.29 -40.01
N SER A 505 -6.08 10.90 -39.98
CA SER A 505 -5.08 10.81 -41.04
C SER A 505 -4.22 9.54 -40.98
N THR A 506 -4.05 8.95 -39.79
CA THR A 506 -3.27 7.72 -39.58
C THR A 506 -4.02 6.68 -38.77
N SER A 507 -3.70 5.39 -38.99
CA SER A 507 -4.29 4.27 -38.23
C SER A 507 -4.01 4.35 -36.72
N ALA A 508 -2.87 4.90 -36.31
CA ALA A 508 -2.50 5.04 -34.91
C ALA A 508 -3.40 6.05 -34.17
N GLU A 509 -3.69 7.20 -34.80
CA GLU A 509 -4.60 8.22 -34.25
C GLU A 509 -6.02 7.67 -34.05
N HIS A 510 -6.51 6.82 -34.96
CA HIS A 510 -7.82 6.17 -34.83
C HIS A 510 -7.88 5.21 -33.64
N ILE A 511 -6.81 4.43 -33.42
CA ILE A 511 -6.71 3.51 -32.29
C ILE A 511 -6.73 4.32 -30.98
N ASP A 512 -5.91 5.37 -30.87
CA ASP A 512 -5.86 6.20 -29.66
C ASP A 512 -7.19 6.89 -29.39
N ALA A 513 -7.86 7.42 -30.42
CA ALA A 513 -9.19 8.02 -30.29
C ALA A 513 -10.22 7.00 -29.74
N SER A 514 -10.20 5.77 -30.26
CA SER A 514 -11.09 4.69 -29.80
C SER A 514 -10.83 4.28 -28.35
N ILE A 515 -9.55 4.18 -27.96
CA ILE A 515 -9.16 3.86 -26.58
C ILE A 515 -9.60 4.97 -25.63
N ILE A 516 -9.33 6.23 -25.98
CA ILE A 516 -9.72 7.40 -25.17
C ILE A 516 -11.24 7.45 -25.00
N ASP A 517 -12.02 7.25 -26.06
CA ASP A 517 -13.48 7.29 -25.97
C ASP A 517 -14.05 6.14 -25.12
N THR A 518 -13.54 4.92 -25.32
CA THR A 518 -13.93 3.76 -24.52
C THR A 518 -13.63 3.99 -23.05
N ARG A 519 -12.40 4.43 -22.74
CA ARG A 519 -11.97 4.68 -21.37
C ARG A 519 -12.76 5.80 -20.71
N ARG A 520 -13.05 6.88 -21.44
CA ARG A 520 -13.89 7.98 -20.95
C ARG A 520 -15.30 7.48 -20.61
N ARG A 521 -15.93 6.67 -21.46
CA ARG A 521 -17.26 6.10 -21.17
C ARG A 521 -17.27 5.22 -19.92
N GLN A 522 -16.21 4.43 -19.71
CA GLN A 522 -16.05 3.64 -18.49
C GLN A 522 -15.94 4.54 -17.25
N LEU A 523 -15.09 5.56 -17.28
CA LEU A 523 -14.91 6.47 -16.15
C LEU A 523 -16.15 7.33 -15.89
N ASP A 524 -16.90 7.73 -16.92
CA ASP A 524 -18.16 8.46 -16.79
C ASP A 524 -19.22 7.61 -16.08
N ALA A 525 -19.32 6.32 -16.44
CA ALA A 525 -20.19 5.38 -15.74
C ALA A 525 -19.80 5.20 -14.26
N GLN A 526 -18.50 5.07 -13.97
CA GLN A 526 -18.00 4.98 -12.59
C GLN A 526 -18.29 6.25 -11.78
N GLN A 527 -18.05 7.43 -12.36
CA GLN A 527 -18.31 8.71 -11.72
C GLN A 527 -19.81 8.91 -11.46
N LYS A 528 -20.67 8.56 -12.41
CA LYS A 528 -22.13 8.63 -12.24
C LYS A 528 -22.64 7.68 -11.17
N ALA A 529 -22.12 6.44 -11.12
CA ALA A 529 -22.46 5.49 -10.07
C ALA A 529 -22.13 6.07 -8.69
N LEU A 530 -20.98 6.73 -8.56
CA LEU A 530 -20.52 7.33 -7.32
C LEU A 530 -21.36 8.53 -6.88
N LEU A 531 -21.72 9.41 -7.83
CA LEU A 531 -22.61 10.55 -7.55
C LEU A 531 -24.02 10.08 -7.15
N LYS A 532 -24.53 9.02 -7.80
CA LYS A 532 -25.83 8.43 -7.46
C LYS A 532 -25.82 7.86 -6.04
N GLU A 533 -24.74 7.19 -5.64
CA GLU A 533 -24.57 6.68 -4.27
C GLU A 533 -24.57 7.82 -3.25
N GLN A 534 -23.79 8.88 -3.49
CA GLN A 534 -23.77 10.07 -2.61
C GLN A 534 -25.14 10.75 -2.49
N ALA A 535 -25.97 10.69 -3.53
CA ALA A 535 -27.31 11.25 -3.51
C ALA A 535 -28.33 10.38 -2.75
N LEU A 536 -28.10 9.07 -2.65
CA LEU A 536 -28.96 8.14 -1.91
C LEU A 536 -28.69 8.16 -0.40
N GLU A 537 -27.55 8.68 0.02
CA GLU A 537 -27.10 8.75 1.41
C GLU A 537 -27.38 10.11 2.09
N ARG A 538 -27.78 11.13 1.32
CA ARG A 538 -28.26 12.45 1.79
C ARG A 538 -29.78 12.44 1.90
#